data_AF-A0A7J5EHG6-F1
#
_entry.id   AF-A0A7J5EHG6-F1
#
_cell.length_a   1.000
_cell.length_b   1.000
_cell.length_c   1.000
_cell.angle_alpha   90.00
_cell.angle_beta   90.00
_cell.angle_gamma   90.00
#
_symmetry.space_group_name_H-M   'P 1'
#
loop_
_entity.id
_entity.type
_entity.pdbx_description
1 polymer ?
#
loop_
_entity_poly.entity_id
_entity_poly.type
_entity_poly.pdbx_seq_one_letter_code
_entity_poly.pdbx_strand_id
1 'polypeptide(L)'
;MPFVRHVRAHFSPSRACLLAEARVKETRTMKARIVLSLALLGACATESDTYTDTDLEEALVGTGGAAYVEQPTLTDLFVPECGNGRLATPDAQQIELRWLATSCSGSNELIFRIQGQEIVRTIAGSPCTCLPGVRSVRVTDPEVLKMIYGAVDFEVATPGVTLLAWAEVSVLDQYGEQVITVFDQDGTSSSPDIAENLCLAGSLEGGGGKVRVVFGEQCDDGNNVDGDGCSATCQKE
;
A
#
# COMPACT_ATOMS: atom_id res chain seq x y z
N MET A 1 -39.07 53.80 28.76
CA MET A 1 -38.59 54.73 27.71
C MET A 1 -37.22 55.25 28.13
N PRO A 2 -36.28 55.55 27.22
CA PRO A 2 -35.66 54.77 26.12
C PRO A 2 -34.14 54.58 26.44
N PHE A 3 -33.29 53.83 25.74
CA PHE A 3 -32.76 54.12 24.41
C PHE A 3 -31.89 52.93 23.95
N VAL A 4 -32.21 52.37 22.78
CA VAL A 4 -31.28 51.57 21.98
C VAL A 4 -30.50 52.54 21.10
N ARG A 5 -29.17 52.42 21.07
CA ARG A 5 -28.35 52.96 19.97
C ARG A 5 -27.51 51.83 19.39
N HIS A 6 -27.82 51.47 18.16
CA HIS A 6 -26.90 50.76 17.28
C HIS A 6 -26.02 51.79 16.59
N VAL A 7 -24.69 51.58 16.63
CA VAL A 7 -23.75 52.22 15.72
C VAL A 7 -22.97 51.11 15.03
N ARG A 8 -23.29 50.88 13.76
CA ARG A 8 -22.49 50.12 12.80
C ARG A 8 -21.53 51.10 12.11
N ALA A 9 -20.27 50.70 11.96
CA ALA A 9 -19.31 51.12 10.93
C ALA A 9 -17.90 50.77 11.45
N HIS A 10 -16.92 50.30 10.68
CA HIS A 10 -16.79 49.87 9.29
C HIS A 10 -15.46 49.10 9.26
N PHE A 11 -15.37 48.03 8.48
CA PHE A 11 -14.16 47.25 8.32
C PHE A 11 -13.25 47.81 7.21
N SER A 12 -11.96 47.54 7.35
CA SER A 12 -10.87 47.60 6.34
C SER A 12 -10.14 48.94 6.17
N PRO A 13 -8.88 49.01 5.66
CA PRO A 13 -7.94 47.95 5.26
C PRO A 13 -6.47 48.12 5.77
N SER A 14 -5.73 47.01 5.75
CA SER A 14 -4.34 46.89 5.26
C SER A 14 -3.18 47.67 5.91
N ARG A 15 -2.23 46.91 6.48
CA ARG A 15 -0.77 46.83 6.13
C ARG A 15 -0.08 46.00 7.22
N ALA A 16 0.34 44.76 6.95
CA ALA A 16 1.56 44.34 6.24
C ALA A 16 2.85 44.61 7.04
N CYS A 17 3.72 43.58 7.05
CA CYS A 17 5.08 43.45 7.61
C CYS A 17 5.14 42.50 8.82
N LEU A 18 6.02 41.53 8.92
CA LEU A 18 6.94 40.90 7.96
C LEU A 18 7.45 39.65 8.70
N LEU A 19 7.63 38.54 7.97
CA LEU A 19 8.18 37.29 8.47
C LEU A 19 9.63 37.45 8.93
N ALA A 20 10.00 36.77 10.02
CA ALA A 20 11.36 36.31 10.25
C ALA A 20 11.30 34.96 10.99
N GLU A 21 11.61 33.88 10.27
CA GLU A 21 11.83 32.56 10.82
C GLU A 21 13.20 32.49 11.53
N ALA A 22 13.25 31.81 12.67
CA ALA A 22 14.50 31.31 13.24
C ALA A 22 14.31 29.83 13.62
N ARG A 23 14.95 28.93 12.85
CA ARG A 23 15.12 27.52 13.20
C ARG A 23 16.14 27.41 14.33
N VAL A 24 15.75 26.78 15.45
CA VAL A 24 16.69 26.34 16.49
C VAL A 24 16.94 24.85 16.34
N LYS A 25 18.21 24.50 16.17
CA LYS A 25 18.76 23.14 16.19
C LYS A 25 19.84 23.18 17.26
N GLU A 26 19.63 22.56 18.43
CA GLU A 26 20.68 21.75 19.10
C GLU A 26 20.32 21.13 20.45
N THR A 27 20.67 19.84 20.53
CA THR A 27 21.37 19.07 21.57
C THR A 27 21.14 19.28 23.07
N ARG A 28 20.85 18.13 23.70
CA ARG A 28 21.35 17.60 24.99
C ARG A 28 22.29 18.53 25.80
N THR A 29 21.81 18.90 26.98
CA THR A 29 22.48 18.97 28.32
C THR A 29 22.18 20.25 29.11
N MET A 30 21.66 19.98 30.31
CA MET A 30 21.39 20.78 31.51
C MET A 30 21.75 22.29 31.56
N LYS A 31 20.71 23.04 31.98
CA LYS A 31 20.73 24.17 32.93
C LYS A 31 21.65 25.35 32.60
N ALA A 32 21.07 26.40 32.04
CA ALA A 32 21.52 27.77 32.32
C ALA A 32 20.32 28.73 32.37
N ARG A 33 20.00 29.21 33.59
CA ARG A 33 19.17 30.38 33.85
C ARG A 33 20.02 31.62 33.65
N ILE A 34 19.64 32.53 32.77
CA ILE A 34 19.98 33.96 32.91
C ILE A 34 18.72 34.79 32.67
N VAL A 35 18.37 35.51 33.73
CA VAL A 35 17.36 36.56 33.81
C VAL A 35 17.99 37.85 33.34
N LEU A 36 17.31 38.61 32.47
CA LEU A 36 17.42 40.07 32.49
C LEU A 36 16.09 40.71 32.11
N SER A 37 15.67 41.61 32.99
CA SER A 37 14.36 42.25 33.10
C SER A 37 14.35 43.67 32.54
N LEU A 38 13.13 44.23 32.53
CA LEU A 38 12.66 45.61 32.25
C LEU A 38 12.33 45.90 30.78
N ALA A 39 11.08 45.79 30.32
CA ALA A 39 9.81 46.45 30.67
C ALA A 39 9.59 47.79 29.95
N LEU A 40 8.58 47.81 29.06
CA LEU A 40 7.65 48.93 28.87
C LEU A 40 6.42 48.45 28.06
N LEU A 41 5.37 48.14 28.84
CA LEU A 41 3.93 48.35 28.59
C LEU A 41 3.35 48.01 27.21
N GLY A 42 2.75 46.82 27.16
CA GLY A 42 1.74 46.38 26.20
C GLY A 42 1.08 45.10 26.70
N ALA A 43 0.49 45.14 27.90
CA ALA A 43 -0.13 43.98 28.53
C ALA A 43 -1.50 43.66 27.91
N CYS A 44 -1.66 42.40 27.48
CA CYS A 44 -2.93 41.68 27.59
C CYS A 44 -2.66 40.49 28.55
N ALA A 45 -3.43 40.43 29.64
CA ALA A 45 -3.41 39.47 30.77
C ALA A 45 -3.43 37.98 30.32
N THR A 46 -2.60 37.05 30.84
CA THR A 46 -2.60 36.33 32.17
C THR A 46 -3.85 35.47 32.39
N GLU A 47 -3.86 34.24 32.93
CA GLU A 47 -2.95 33.22 33.51
C GLU A 47 -3.79 31.89 33.50
N SER A 48 -3.27 30.71 33.15
CA SER A 48 -2.61 29.69 33.98
C SER A 48 -3.26 29.40 35.34
N ASP A 49 -3.74 28.17 35.53
CA ASP A 49 -3.65 27.47 36.82
C ASP A 49 -3.34 25.98 36.61
N THR A 50 -2.32 25.53 37.34
CA THR A 50 -1.86 24.15 37.48
C THR A 50 -2.60 23.46 38.63
N TYR A 51 -2.96 22.18 38.51
CA TYR A 51 -3.21 21.33 39.68
C TYR A 51 -2.65 19.92 39.50
N THR A 52 -2.22 19.39 40.64
CA THR A 52 -1.37 18.24 40.89
C THR A 52 -2.07 16.89 40.73
N ASP A 53 -1.27 15.90 40.36
CA ASP A 53 -1.57 14.48 40.37
C ASP A 53 -1.75 13.98 41.81
N THR A 54 -2.91 13.38 42.10
CA THR A 54 -3.17 12.50 43.24
C THR A 54 -4.27 11.51 42.86
N ASP A 55 -3.89 10.24 42.91
CA ASP A 55 -4.67 9.02 43.14
C ASP A 55 -6.19 9.13 43.25
N LEU A 56 -6.93 8.28 42.51
CA LEU A 56 -8.04 7.47 43.04
C LEU A 56 -8.64 6.54 41.97
N GLU A 57 -8.67 5.25 42.31
CA GLU A 57 -9.45 4.21 41.66
C GLU A 57 -10.97 4.43 41.77
N GLU A 58 -11.69 3.68 40.93
CA GLU A 58 -13.10 3.25 41.04
C GLU A 58 -14.23 4.31 40.96
N ALA A 59 -15.00 4.21 39.87
CA ALA A 59 -16.45 4.32 39.93
C ALA A 59 -17.11 3.46 38.84
N LEU A 60 -17.67 2.33 39.26
CA LEU A 60 -18.69 1.56 38.56
C LEU A 60 -20.03 2.33 38.51
N VAL A 61 -20.91 1.90 37.59
CA VAL A 61 -22.39 1.90 37.62
C VAL A 61 -23.12 2.79 36.59
N GLY A 62 -23.77 2.09 35.63
CA GLY A 62 -25.09 2.40 35.08
C GLY A 62 -25.12 3.40 33.92
N THR A 63 -25.88 3.26 32.84
CA THR A 63 -27.11 2.51 32.55
C THR A 63 -27.37 2.63 31.05
N GLY A 64 -28.17 1.71 30.48
CA GLY A 64 -28.87 1.97 29.23
C GLY A 64 -28.51 1.02 28.10
N GLY A 65 -29.27 -0.07 28.00
CA GLY A 65 -29.31 -0.88 26.79
C GLY A 65 -29.80 -0.03 25.62
N ALA A 66 -28.86 0.42 24.81
CA ALA A 66 -29.12 0.70 23.41
C ALA A 66 -28.87 -0.63 22.69
N ALA A 67 -29.94 -1.23 22.16
CA ALA A 67 -29.81 -2.25 21.14
C ALA A 67 -29.06 -1.60 19.97
N TYR A 68 -27.75 -1.79 19.96
CA TYR A 68 -26.92 -1.53 18.80
C TYR A 68 -27.45 -2.50 17.74
N VAL A 69 -28.18 -1.97 16.77
CA VAL A 69 -28.29 -2.66 15.49
C VAL A 69 -26.85 -2.72 15.01
N GLU A 70 -26.25 -3.91 15.04
CA GLU A 70 -24.95 -4.13 14.41
C GLU A 70 -25.10 -3.67 12.95
N GLN A 71 -24.61 -2.47 12.68
CA GLN A 71 -24.27 -2.08 11.32
C GLN A 71 -23.26 -3.13 10.86
N PRO A 72 -23.47 -3.78 9.71
CA PRO A 72 -22.54 -4.80 9.24
C PRO A 72 -21.15 -4.17 9.23
N THR A 73 -20.27 -4.74 10.03
CA THR A 73 -18.90 -4.28 10.14
C THR A 73 -18.29 -4.38 8.75
N LEU A 74 -17.54 -3.35 8.34
CA LEU A 74 -16.71 -3.32 7.13
C LEU A 74 -15.55 -4.34 7.18
N THR A 75 -15.74 -5.46 7.89
CA THR A 75 -14.90 -6.66 7.91
C THR A 75 -15.29 -7.66 6.81
N ASP A 76 -16.33 -7.37 6.02
CA ASP A 76 -16.69 -8.18 4.84
C ASP A 76 -15.90 -7.77 3.58
N LEU A 77 -14.72 -7.16 3.76
CA LEU A 77 -13.64 -7.30 2.77
C LEU A 77 -13.17 -8.74 2.87
N PHE A 78 -13.94 -9.63 2.26
CA PHE A 78 -13.77 -11.08 2.31
C PHE A 78 -12.37 -11.44 1.79
N VAL A 79 -11.44 -11.57 2.72
CA VAL A 79 -10.21 -12.36 2.55
C VAL A 79 -10.70 -13.82 2.53
N PRO A 80 -10.18 -14.70 1.65
CA PRO A 80 -10.53 -16.12 1.69
C PRO A 80 -10.34 -16.66 3.13
N GLU A 81 -11.45 -16.92 3.80
CA GLU A 81 -11.53 -17.33 5.20
C GLU A 81 -11.76 -18.83 5.23
N CYS A 82 -10.67 -19.57 5.31
CA CYS A 82 -10.74 -21.01 5.40
C CYS A 82 -11.55 -21.45 6.63
N GLY A 83 -12.51 -22.36 6.43
CA GLY A 83 -13.28 -23.02 7.47
C GLY A 83 -14.65 -22.39 7.75
N ASN A 84 -15.15 -21.54 6.84
CA ASN A 84 -16.45 -20.90 6.98
C ASN A 84 -17.59 -21.68 6.28
N GLY A 85 -17.26 -22.82 5.65
CA GLY A 85 -18.16 -23.70 4.92
C GLY A 85 -18.52 -23.18 3.52
N ARG A 86 -17.81 -22.17 3.00
CA ARG A 86 -18.07 -21.53 1.70
C ARG A 86 -16.80 -21.40 0.89
N LEU A 87 -16.76 -22.15 -0.21
CA LEU A 87 -15.63 -22.11 -1.14
C LEU A 87 -15.43 -20.72 -1.76
N ALA A 88 -14.31 -20.07 -1.42
CA ALA A 88 -13.89 -18.82 -2.04
C ALA A 88 -13.33 -19.07 -3.45
N THR A 89 -14.00 -18.53 -4.48
CA THR A 89 -13.54 -18.60 -5.87
C THR A 89 -13.17 -17.22 -6.40
N PRO A 90 -11.91 -16.96 -6.82
CA PRO A 90 -11.56 -15.74 -7.54
C PRO A 90 -12.30 -15.65 -8.87
N ASP A 91 -12.87 -14.48 -9.16
CA ASP A 91 -13.36 -14.08 -10.49
C ASP A 91 -12.41 -13.01 -11.02
N ALA A 92 -11.29 -13.46 -11.61
CA ALA A 92 -10.28 -12.57 -12.16
C ALA A 92 -10.86 -11.75 -13.32
N GLN A 93 -10.86 -10.44 -13.18
CA GLN A 93 -11.44 -9.48 -14.15
C GLN A 93 -10.38 -8.93 -15.10
N GLN A 94 -9.15 -8.77 -14.59
CA GLN A 94 -8.04 -8.20 -15.35
C GLN A 94 -6.71 -8.69 -14.78
N ILE A 95 -5.74 -8.90 -15.66
CA ILE A 95 -4.34 -9.05 -15.28
C ILE A 95 -3.55 -7.89 -15.89
N GLU A 96 -2.70 -7.22 -15.11
CA GLU A 96 -1.72 -6.26 -15.63
C GLU A 96 -0.31 -6.75 -15.38
N LEU A 97 0.45 -6.97 -16.45
CA LEU A 97 1.86 -7.35 -16.36
C LEU A 97 2.67 -6.07 -16.45
N ARG A 98 3.57 -5.82 -15.50
CA ARG A 98 4.44 -4.65 -15.46
C ARG A 98 5.90 -5.10 -15.43
N TRP A 99 6.78 -4.39 -16.12
CA TRP A 99 8.19 -4.72 -16.12
C TRP A 99 9.08 -3.51 -16.38
N LEU A 100 10.32 -3.63 -15.92
CA LEU A 100 11.41 -2.74 -16.26
C LEU A 100 12.55 -3.56 -16.87
N ALA A 101 12.77 -3.37 -18.17
CA ALA A 101 13.81 -4.06 -18.90
C ALA A 101 14.32 -3.21 -20.06
N THR A 102 15.50 -3.56 -20.57
CA THR A 102 16.02 -3.01 -21.84
C THR A 102 16.81 -4.07 -22.59
N SER A 103 17.14 -3.79 -23.85
CA SER A 103 18.03 -4.63 -24.64
C SER A 103 18.97 -3.76 -25.46
N CYS A 104 20.26 -4.10 -25.44
CA CYS A 104 21.35 -3.32 -26.05
C CYS A 104 21.84 -3.89 -27.37
N SER A 105 21.50 -5.14 -27.67
CA SER A 105 21.81 -5.79 -28.94
C SER A 105 20.94 -7.04 -29.11
N GLY A 106 20.64 -7.46 -30.33
CA GLY A 106 19.97 -8.75 -30.57
C GLY A 106 18.48 -8.79 -30.20
N SER A 107 18.03 -9.94 -29.68
CA SER A 107 16.63 -10.17 -29.29
C SER A 107 16.27 -9.35 -28.05
N ASN A 108 15.17 -8.63 -28.14
CA ASN A 108 14.61 -7.82 -27.08
C ASN A 108 13.28 -8.39 -26.61
N GLU A 109 13.11 -9.71 -26.65
CA GLU A 109 11.83 -10.35 -26.30
C GLU A 109 11.71 -10.51 -24.79
N LEU A 110 10.49 -10.32 -24.31
CA LEU A 110 10.06 -10.64 -22.96
C LEU A 110 8.77 -11.45 -23.05
N ILE A 111 8.76 -12.60 -22.38
CA ILE A 111 7.69 -13.57 -22.47
C ILE A 111 7.13 -13.80 -21.08
N PHE A 112 5.83 -13.61 -20.92
CA PHE A 112 5.09 -14.01 -19.73
C PHE A 112 4.34 -15.30 -19.98
N ARG A 113 4.41 -16.21 -19.01
CA ARG A 113 3.63 -17.44 -19.00
C ARG A 113 2.81 -17.56 -17.73
N ILE A 114 1.64 -18.17 -17.89
CA ILE A 114 0.78 -18.61 -16.78
C ILE A 114 0.57 -20.10 -16.97
N GLN A 115 0.84 -20.91 -15.93
CA GLN A 115 0.75 -22.39 -16.01
C GLN A 115 1.59 -22.98 -17.17
N GLY A 116 2.71 -22.34 -17.52
CA GLY A 116 3.56 -22.74 -18.65
C GLY A 116 3.03 -22.35 -20.03
N GLN A 117 1.81 -21.81 -20.14
CA GLN A 117 1.25 -21.28 -21.39
C GLN A 117 1.73 -19.83 -21.62
N GLU A 118 2.23 -19.54 -22.82
CA GLU A 118 2.57 -18.18 -23.23
C GLU A 118 1.30 -17.33 -23.38
N ILE A 119 1.20 -16.30 -22.54
CA ILE A 119 0.06 -15.36 -22.56
C ILE A 119 0.42 -14.06 -23.27
N VAL A 120 1.67 -13.63 -23.15
CA VAL A 120 2.18 -12.40 -23.77
C VAL A 120 3.62 -12.62 -24.20
N ARG A 121 3.92 -12.23 -25.44
CA ARG A 121 5.25 -12.00 -25.95
C ARG A 121 5.34 -10.56 -26.43
N THR A 122 6.29 -9.83 -25.91
CA THR A 122 6.46 -8.40 -26.17
C THR A 122 7.93 -8.02 -26.25
N ILE A 123 8.20 -6.75 -26.53
CA ILE A 123 9.54 -6.20 -26.39
C ILE A 123 9.82 -5.84 -24.94
N ALA A 124 10.97 -6.26 -24.42
CA ALA A 124 11.47 -5.99 -23.10
C ALA A 124 11.64 -4.48 -22.87
N GLY A 125 12.34 -3.80 -23.79
CA GLY A 125 12.52 -2.36 -23.76
C GLY A 125 13.50 -1.87 -24.81
N SER A 126 13.39 -0.58 -25.14
CA SER A 126 14.26 0.15 -26.06
C SER A 126 14.03 1.66 -25.87
N PRO A 127 15.05 2.53 -26.05
CA PRO A 127 16.45 2.23 -26.37
C PRO A 127 17.23 1.63 -25.18
N CYS A 128 18.44 1.10 -25.43
CA CYS A 128 19.39 0.72 -24.38
C CYS A 128 19.95 1.96 -23.70
N THR A 129 19.14 2.49 -22.81
CA THR A 129 19.49 3.55 -21.88
C THR A 129 19.11 3.06 -20.49
N CYS A 130 19.51 3.82 -19.47
CA CYS A 130 19.09 3.52 -18.11
C CYS A 130 17.74 4.15 -17.75
N LEU A 131 17.14 4.94 -18.65
CA LEU A 131 15.86 5.63 -18.45
C LEU A 131 14.70 5.07 -19.33
N PRO A 132 14.61 3.76 -19.62
CA PRO A 132 13.34 3.25 -20.13
C PRO A 132 12.34 3.37 -18.98
N GLY A 133 11.14 3.85 -19.30
CA GLY A 133 10.05 3.81 -18.34
C GLY A 133 9.57 2.39 -18.10
N VAL A 134 8.89 2.20 -16.98
CA VAL A 134 8.10 0.99 -16.72
C VAL A 134 7.13 0.76 -17.86
N ARG A 135 7.09 -0.48 -18.34
CA ARG A 135 6.15 -0.93 -19.36
C ARG A 135 5.07 -1.77 -18.71
N SER A 136 3.88 -1.73 -19.30
CA SER A 136 2.82 -2.63 -18.90
C SER A 136 1.96 -3.09 -20.06
N VAL A 137 1.27 -4.21 -19.84
CA VAL A 137 0.26 -4.75 -20.74
C VAL A 137 -0.89 -5.28 -19.91
N ARG A 138 -2.11 -4.99 -20.34
CA ARG A 138 -3.32 -5.51 -19.73
C ARG A 138 -3.82 -6.71 -20.52
N VAL A 139 -4.20 -7.75 -19.80
CA VAL A 139 -4.77 -8.99 -20.32
C VAL A 139 -6.18 -9.12 -19.77
N THR A 140 -7.15 -9.18 -20.67
CA THR A 140 -8.58 -9.35 -20.37
C THR A 140 -9.18 -10.52 -21.15
N ASP A 141 -8.33 -11.42 -21.66
CA ASP A 141 -8.78 -12.62 -22.36
C ASP A 141 -9.45 -13.57 -21.36
N PRO A 142 -10.74 -13.91 -21.52
CA PRO A 142 -11.45 -14.79 -20.60
C PRO A 142 -10.80 -16.17 -20.43
N GLU A 143 -10.14 -16.70 -21.46
CA GLU A 143 -9.47 -18.00 -21.36
C GLU A 143 -8.19 -17.91 -20.52
N VAL A 144 -7.53 -16.75 -20.50
CA VAL A 144 -6.39 -16.50 -19.61
C VAL A 144 -6.85 -16.26 -18.18
N LEU A 145 -7.92 -15.47 -17.99
CA LEU A 145 -8.44 -15.13 -16.66
C LEU A 145 -8.96 -16.36 -15.91
N LYS A 146 -9.56 -17.33 -16.60
CA LYS A 146 -9.99 -18.62 -16.01
C LYS A 146 -8.84 -19.46 -15.46
N MET A 147 -7.58 -19.20 -15.84
CA MET A 147 -6.43 -19.90 -15.29
C MET A 147 -6.08 -19.45 -13.86
N ILE A 148 -6.66 -18.34 -13.38
CA ILE A 148 -6.42 -17.80 -12.04
C ILE A 148 -7.33 -18.50 -11.02
N TYR A 149 -7.01 -19.76 -10.73
CA TYR A 149 -7.70 -20.55 -9.70
C TYR A 149 -6.78 -21.64 -9.13
N GLY A 150 -6.80 -21.83 -7.81
CA GLY A 150 -5.94 -22.78 -7.12
C GLY A 150 -4.46 -22.39 -7.17
N ALA A 151 -3.57 -23.37 -7.27
CA ALA A 151 -2.13 -23.11 -7.38
C ALA A 151 -1.77 -22.67 -8.81
N VAL A 152 -1.34 -21.42 -8.94
CA VAL A 152 -1.01 -20.76 -10.21
C VAL A 152 0.47 -20.43 -10.30
N ASP A 153 1.08 -20.88 -11.38
CA ASP A 153 2.47 -20.57 -11.72
C ASP A 153 2.53 -19.35 -12.66
N PHE A 154 3.17 -18.27 -12.21
CA PHE A 154 3.54 -17.14 -13.06
C PHE A 154 5.02 -17.22 -13.41
N GLU A 155 5.36 -16.97 -14.66
CA GLU A 155 6.74 -17.00 -15.14
C GLU A 155 7.00 -15.81 -16.06
N VAL A 156 8.19 -15.24 -15.92
CA VAL A 156 8.76 -14.28 -16.87
C VAL A 156 10.08 -14.83 -17.38
N ALA A 157 10.29 -14.73 -18.69
CA ALA A 157 11.53 -15.15 -19.32
C ALA A 157 11.97 -14.10 -20.36
N THR A 158 13.26 -13.79 -20.37
CA THR A 158 13.86 -12.90 -21.36
C THR A 158 14.90 -13.66 -22.20
N PRO A 159 14.49 -14.27 -23.33
CA PRO A 159 15.44 -15.02 -24.15
C PRO A 159 16.48 -14.08 -24.81
N GLY A 160 17.75 -14.46 -24.71
CA GLY A 160 18.87 -13.74 -25.30
C GLY A 160 19.56 -12.80 -24.31
N VAL A 161 19.93 -11.60 -24.78
CA VAL A 161 20.76 -10.63 -24.04
C VAL A 161 19.94 -9.45 -23.49
N THR A 162 18.69 -9.73 -23.13
CA THR A 162 17.81 -8.72 -22.52
C THR A 162 18.21 -8.53 -21.06
N LEU A 163 18.29 -7.26 -20.64
CA LEU A 163 18.54 -6.82 -19.29
C LEU A 163 17.20 -6.65 -18.57
N LEU A 164 16.87 -7.54 -17.64
CA LEU A 164 15.66 -7.47 -16.82
C LEU A 164 16.03 -7.01 -15.42
N ALA A 165 15.40 -5.94 -14.94
CA ALA A 165 15.51 -5.52 -13.54
C ALA A 165 14.45 -6.21 -12.69
N TRP A 166 13.18 -6.01 -13.04
CA TRP A 166 12.06 -6.58 -12.32
C TRP A 166 10.85 -6.80 -13.24
N ALA A 167 9.96 -7.70 -12.83
CA ALA A 167 8.68 -7.96 -13.47
C ALA A 167 7.63 -8.35 -12.42
N GLU A 168 6.44 -7.80 -12.57
CA GLU A 168 5.30 -7.99 -11.68
C GLU A 168 4.04 -8.37 -12.47
N VAL A 169 3.15 -9.05 -11.78
CA VAL A 169 1.81 -9.40 -12.26
C VAL A 169 0.82 -8.87 -11.24
N SER A 170 -0.06 -7.97 -11.67
CA SER A 170 -1.23 -7.56 -10.92
C SER A 170 -2.43 -8.37 -11.40
N VAL A 171 -3.20 -8.89 -10.46
CA VAL A 171 -4.47 -9.59 -10.69
C VAL A 171 -5.56 -8.81 -9.97
N LEU A 172 -6.56 -8.34 -10.71
CA LEU A 172 -7.74 -7.70 -10.17
C LEU A 172 -8.90 -8.70 -10.18
N ASP A 173 -9.48 -8.97 -9.00
CA ASP A 173 -10.67 -9.81 -8.82
C ASP A 173 -11.76 -9.06 -8.03
N GLN A 174 -12.84 -9.76 -7.61
CA GLN A 174 -13.90 -9.14 -6.81
C GLN A 174 -13.46 -8.73 -5.40
N TYR A 175 -12.32 -9.21 -4.91
CA TYR A 175 -11.78 -8.97 -3.58
C TYR A 175 -10.71 -7.87 -3.58
N GLY A 176 -10.10 -7.58 -4.73
CA GLY A 176 -9.20 -6.45 -4.90
C GLY A 176 -8.08 -6.71 -5.91
N GLU A 177 -7.07 -5.85 -5.86
CA GLU A 177 -5.86 -6.00 -6.68
C GLU A 177 -4.77 -6.69 -5.86
N GLN A 178 -4.28 -7.82 -6.35
CA GLN A 178 -3.13 -8.53 -5.81
C GLN A 178 -1.93 -8.29 -6.71
N VAL A 179 -0.82 -7.80 -6.15
CA VAL A 179 0.43 -7.57 -6.89
C VAL A 179 1.45 -8.64 -6.52
N ILE A 180 1.92 -9.36 -7.52
CA ILE A 180 2.85 -10.48 -7.39
C ILE A 180 4.16 -10.12 -8.09
N THR A 181 5.25 -10.04 -7.35
CA THR A 181 6.60 -9.93 -7.92
C THR A 181 7.04 -11.29 -8.45
N VAL A 182 7.21 -11.40 -9.78
CA VAL A 182 7.64 -12.65 -10.43
C VAL A 182 9.16 -12.73 -10.52
N PHE A 183 9.80 -11.58 -10.72
CA PHE A 183 11.25 -11.46 -10.76
C PHE A 183 11.64 -10.09 -10.23
N ASP A 184 12.67 -10.08 -9.40
CA ASP A 184 13.36 -8.87 -8.93
C ASP A 184 14.84 -9.24 -8.77
N GLN A 185 15.71 -8.53 -9.50
CA GLN A 185 17.15 -8.78 -9.47
C GLN A 185 17.79 -8.42 -8.13
N ASP A 186 17.23 -7.45 -7.39
CA ASP A 186 17.76 -7.00 -6.10
C ASP A 186 17.21 -7.81 -4.92
N GLY A 187 16.19 -8.64 -5.17
CA GLY A 187 15.62 -9.57 -4.18
C GLY A 187 14.85 -8.89 -3.05
N THR A 188 14.59 -7.59 -3.15
CA THR A 188 13.73 -6.85 -2.20
C THR A 188 12.27 -6.99 -2.63
N SER A 189 11.74 -8.21 -2.51
CA SER A 189 10.40 -8.60 -2.95
C SER A 189 9.26 -8.06 -2.07
N SER A 190 9.27 -6.78 -1.72
CA SER A 190 8.17 -6.10 -1.05
C SER A 190 8.12 -4.65 -1.51
N SER A 191 7.36 -4.39 -2.57
CA SER A 191 7.00 -3.06 -3.10
C SER A 191 6.74 -2.07 -1.95
N PRO A 192 7.44 -0.91 -1.91
CA PRO A 192 7.16 0.24 -2.79
C PRO A 192 8.38 0.81 -3.53
N ASP A 193 9.58 0.25 -3.36
CA ASP A 193 10.81 0.76 -3.97
C ASP A 193 11.15 0.05 -5.29
N ILE A 194 10.15 -0.28 -6.11
CA ILE A 194 10.41 -0.72 -7.49
C ILE A 194 10.96 0.48 -8.27
N ALA A 195 12.28 0.49 -8.43
CA ALA A 195 12.98 1.55 -9.12
C ALA A 195 12.34 1.81 -10.50
N GLU A 196 12.07 3.08 -10.77
CA GLU A 196 11.39 3.51 -12.00
C GLU A 196 12.30 3.45 -13.23
N ASN A 197 13.60 3.23 -13.03
CA ASN A 197 14.61 3.24 -14.07
C ASN A 197 15.77 2.27 -13.74
N LEU A 198 16.46 1.82 -14.79
CA LEU A 198 17.52 0.81 -14.69
C LEU A 198 18.81 1.35 -14.06
N CYS A 199 18.97 2.67 -13.97
CA CYS A 199 20.14 3.28 -13.32
C CYS A 199 20.16 2.99 -11.81
N LEU A 200 18.99 2.76 -11.20
CA LEU A 200 18.84 2.46 -9.78
C LEU A 200 18.54 0.99 -9.51
N ALA A 201 17.79 0.34 -10.40
CA ALA A 201 17.27 -1.02 -10.22
C ALA A 201 18.31 -2.15 -10.42
N GLY A 202 19.48 -1.83 -10.97
CA GLY A 202 20.34 -2.84 -11.58
C GLY A 202 19.65 -3.56 -12.75
N SER A 203 20.29 -4.60 -13.28
CA SER A 203 19.66 -5.52 -14.23
C SER A 203 20.44 -6.82 -14.39
N LEU A 204 19.74 -7.90 -14.71
CA LEU A 204 20.32 -9.20 -15.04
C LEU A 204 20.14 -9.52 -16.52
N GLU A 205 21.24 -9.84 -17.21
CA GLU A 205 21.19 -10.38 -18.57
C GLU A 205 20.55 -11.78 -18.58
N GLY A 206 19.55 -11.98 -19.42
CA GLY A 206 18.82 -13.25 -19.49
C GLY A 206 17.99 -13.51 -18.22
N GLY A 207 17.62 -12.46 -17.50
CA GLY A 207 16.81 -12.55 -16.28
C GLY A 207 15.46 -13.22 -16.52
N GLY A 208 14.97 -13.87 -15.48
CA GLY A 208 13.72 -14.61 -15.52
C GLY A 208 13.43 -15.25 -14.18
N GLY A 209 12.15 -15.43 -13.89
CA GLY A 209 11.68 -15.91 -12.60
C GLY A 209 10.38 -16.68 -12.76
N LYS A 210 10.13 -17.57 -11.79
CA LYS A 210 8.89 -18.31 -11.68
C LYS A 210 8.43 -18.28 -10.23
N VAL A 211 7.19 -17.89 -10.01
CA VAL A 211 6.56 -17.83 -8.69
C VAL A 211 5.25 -18.60 -8.72
N ARG A 212 4.96 -19.32 -7.62
CA ARG A 212 3.70 -20.03 -7.43
C ARG A 212 2.88 -19.30 -6.38
N VAL A 213 1.65 -18.94 -6.72
CA VAL A 213 0.70 -18.27 -5.83
C VAL A 213 -0.60 -19.07 -5.82
N VAL A 214 -1.26 -19.14 -4.67
CA VAL A 214 -2.55 -19.83 -4.53
C VAL A 214 -3.66 -18.80 -4.54
N PHE A 215 -4.63 -18.98 -5.44
CA PHE A 215 -5.84 -18.15 -5.51
C PHE A 215 -7.07 -18.97 -5.11
N GLY A 216 -7.92 -18.35 -4.28
CA GLY A 216 -9.12 -18.98 -3.75
C GLY A 216 -8.83 -20.17 -2.84
N GLU A 217 -9.90 -20.88 -2.50
CA GLU A 217 -9.90 -22.09 -1.69
C GLU A 217 -10.10 -23.32 -2.58
N GLN A 218 -9.36 -24.40 -2.33
CA GLN A 218 -9.53 -25.67 -3.04
C GLN A 218 -10.63 -26.54 -2.43
N CYS A 219 -10.90 -26.32 -1.14
CA CYS A 219 -11.92 -26.95 -0.33
C CYS A 219 -12.28 -26.02 0.83
N ASP A 220 -13.43 -26.25 1.45
CA ASP A 220 -13.80 -25.73 2.76
C ASP A 220 -14.86 -26.70 3.33
N ASP A 221 -14.57 -27.32 4.48
CA ASP A 221 -15.45 -28.27 5.16
C ASP A 221 -16.10 -27.69 6.43
N GLY A 222 -16.00 -26.37 6.61
CA GLY A 222 -16.62 -25.64 7.69
C GLY A 222 -15.81 -25.60 8.99
N ASN A 223 -14.53 -25.96 8.97
CA ASN A 223 -13.61 -25.74 10.08
C ASN A 223 -12.12 -25.66 9.62
N ASN A 224 -11.16 -25.57 10.56
CA ASN A 224 -9.71 -25.46 10.28
C ASN A 224 -8.92 -26.62 10.92
N VAL A 225 -9.52 -27.81 10.97
CA VAL A 225 -8.92 -29.01 11.56
C VAL A 225 -8.33 -29.87 10.45
N ASP A 226 -7.01 -30.06 10.44
CA ASP A 226 -6.39 -30.99 9.48
C ASP A 226 -6.90 -32.43 9.68
N GLY A 227 -7.00 -33.19 8.59
CA GLY A 227 -7.30 -34.63 8.56
C GLY A 227 -8.77 -35.00 8.37
N ASP A 228 -9.66 -34.04 8.12
CA ASP A 228 -11.10 -34.25 7.90
C ASP A 228 -11.55 -34.03 6.45
N GLY A 229 -10.61 -33.76 5.54
CA GLY A 229 -10.84 -33.64 4.10
C GLY A 229 -10.45 -32.29 3.52
N CYS A 230 -10.21 -31.28 4.35
CA CYS A 230 -9.61 -30.01 3.96
C CYS A 230 -8.53 -29.58 4.97
N SER A 231 -7.37 -29.15 4.49
CA SER A 231 -6.34 -28.64 5.40
C SER A 231 -6.79 -27.31 6.02
N ALA A 232 -6.18 -26.93 7.15
CA ALA A 232 -6.37 -25.61 7.77
C ALA A 232 -5.96 -24.43 6.87
N THR A 233 -5.32 -24.70 5.73
CA THR A 233 -4.91 -23.73 4.69
C THR A 233 -5.76 -23.83 3.42
N CYS A 234 -6.91 -24.50 3.50
CA CYS A 234 -7.87 -24.68 2.41
C CYS A 234 -7.28 -25.31 1.15
N GLN A 235 -6.35 -26.24 1.38
CA GLN A 235 -5.81 -27.14 0.37
C GLN A 235 -6.43 -28.52 0.57
N LYS A 236 -6.63 -29.25 -0.54
CA LYS A 236 -7.04 -30.66 -0.43
C LYS A 236 -5.89 -31.48 0.15
N GLU A 237 -6.23 -32.37 1.07
CA GLU A 237 -5.30 -33.31 1.73
C GLU A 237 -5.00 -34.57 0.91
#